data_AF-A0A8T3WFF8-F1
#
_entry.id   AF-A0A8T3WFF8-F1
#
_cell.length_a   1.000
_cell.length_b   1.000
_cell.length_c   1.000
_cell.angle_alpha   90.00
_cell.angle_beta   90.00
_cell.angle_gamma   90.00
#
_symmetry.space_group_name_H-M   'P 1'
#
loop_
_entity.id
_entity.type
_entity.pdbx_description
1 polymer ?
#
loop_
_entity_poly.entity_id
_entity_poly.type
_entity_poly.pdbx_seq_one_letter_code
_entity_poly.pdbx_strand_id
1 'polypeptide(L)'
;MNKDETTKAIERTGHKILAGQTKHPSDNSLMEEKKNEPEVNKLKEAQKPATEKTEEKPKVEVKKKEMPKVKRIIARVNARDIPISTKKSSDVCRFIKGKKIKTAVHELEEILAFKRPLPMRGEIPHRKGKIMSGRYPQKVIKNFIVLLKSLGANAVDLDDPVITEAFANTGSRPYGRFGRTRKKRTHITLVARDAKKQDKKIGGKK
;
A
#
# COMPACT_ATOMS: atom_id res chain seq x y z
N MET A 1 8.72 45.39 -26.15
CA MET A 1 8.02 44.32 -26.86
C MET A 1 6.56 44.44 -26.48
N ASN A 2 5.71 44.62 -27.49
CA ASN A 2 4.36 45.12 -27.29
C ASN A 2 3.37 43.96 -27.24
N LYS A 3 2.19 44.17 -26.64
CA LYS A 3 1.19 43.10 -26.41
C LYS A 3 0.69 42.45 -27.72
N ASP A 4 0.87 43.16 -28.82
CA ASP A 4 0.41 42.84 -30.18
C ASP A 4 1.25 41.73 -30.86
N GLU A 5 2.44 41.45 -30.33
CA GLU A 5 3.29 40.34 -30.80
C GLU A 5 2.78 39.00 -30.24
N THR A 6 2.32 38.98 -28.98
CA THR A 6 1.77 37.78 -28.34
C THR A 6 0.40 37.37 -28.88
N THR A 7 -0.44 38.30 -29.33
CA THR A 7 -1.74 37.98 -29.94
C THR A 7 -1.57 37.35 -31.33
N LYS A 8 -0.70 37.93 -32.18
CA LYS A 8 -0.36 37.38 -33.51
C LYS A 8 0.22 35.95 -33.48
N ALA A 9 0.83 35.54 -32.37
CA ALA A 9 1.30 34.17 -32.19
C ALA A 9 0.15 33.16 -31.93
N ILE A 10 -0.91 33.59 -31.24
CA ILE A 10 -2.06 32.75 -30.86
C ILE A 10 -3.00 32.55 -32.06
N GLU A 11 -3.20 33.59 -32.88
CA GLU A 11 -4.04 33.51 -34.09
C GLU A 11 -3.53 32.49 -35.12
N ARG A 12 -2.20 32.27 -35.18
CA ARG A 12 -1.57 31.28 -36.06
C ARG A 12 -1.72 29.82 -35.62
N THR A 13 -2.16 29.56 -34.38
CA THR A 13 -2.22 28.21 -33.80
C THR A 13 -3.63 27.68 -33.55
N GLY A 14 -4.67 28.39 -34.03
CA GLY A 14 -6.00 27.83 -34.25
C GLY A 14 -6.78 27.39 -33.00
N HIS A 15 -6.39 27.84 -31.81
CA HIS A 15 -7.04 27.46 -30.55
C HIS A 15 -7.58 28.67 -29.78
N LYS A 16 -8.87 28.96 -29.98
CA LYS A 16 -9.64 29.87 -29.11
C LYS A 16 -10.05 29.12 -27.83
N ILE A 17 -9.61 29.61 -26.68
CA ILE A 17 -10.20 29.24 -25.38
C ILE A 17 -11.32 30.23 -25.08
N LEU A 18 -12.56 29.77 -25.10
CA LEU A 18 -13.71 30.52 -24.59
C LEU A 18 -13.80 30.33 -23.08
N ALA A 19 -13.98 31.42 -22.35
CA ALA A 19 -14.17 31.39 -20.90
C ALA A 19 -15.66 31.23 -20.57
N GLY A 20 -16.04 30.14 -19.89
CA GLY A 20 -17.42 29.99 -19.41
C GLY A 20 -17.83 28.57 -19.01
N GLN A 21 -17.88 28.34 -17.69
CA GLN A 21 -18.85 27.50 -16.98
C GLN A 21 -19.21 26.09 -17.52
N THR A 22 -18.78 25.06 -16.79
CA THR A 22 -19.61 23.85 -16.56
C THR A 22 -19.52 23.44 -15.08
N LYS A 23 -20.66 23.43 -14.38
CA LYS A 23 -20.82 22.72 -13.10
C LYS A 23 -21.35 21.31 -13.39
N HIS A 24 -21.09 20.36 -12.50
CA HIS A 24 -21.78 19.06 -12.51
C HIS A 24 -23.28 19.22 -12.23
N PRO A 25 -24.13 18.44 -12.91
CA PRO A 25 -25.39 17.98 -12.37
C PRO A 25 -25.40 16.46 -12.18
N SER A 26 -26.11 16.01 -11.15
CA SER A 26 -26.63 14.65 -11.00
C SER A 26 -28.16 14.72 -11.01
N ASP A 27 -28.80 13.55 -11.07
CA ASP A 27 -30.22 13.29 -10.71
C ASP A 27 -31.35 13.75 -11.68
N ASN A 28 -32.16 12.77 -12.09
CA ASN A 28 -33.65 12.72 -12.25
C ASN A 28 -34.45 13.98 -12.71
N SER A 29 -35.53 13.93 -13.52
CA SER A 29 -36.30 12.90 -14.28
C SER A 29 -37.42 13.64 -15.09
N LEU A 30 -38.47 13.12 -15.75
CA LEU A 30 -39.12 11.79 -15.97
C LEU A 30 -39.97 11.89 -17.29
N MET A 31 -41.14 11.21 -17.37
CA MET A 31 -42.20 11.20 -18.42
C MET A 31 -41.83 10.51 -19.76
N GLU A 32 -42.41 9.37 -20.19
CA GLU A 32 -43.82 8.92 -20.38
C GLU A 32 -44.46 9.42 -21.70
N GLU A 33 -45.31 8.69 -22.45
CA GLU A 33 -46.24 7.59 -22.09
C GLU A 33 -46.12 6.27 -22.92
N LYS A 34 -47.23 5.48 -23.04
CA LYS A 34 -47.30 4.02 -23.33
C LYS A 34 -48.25 3.65 -24.49
N LYS A 35 -48.09 2.44 -25.07
CA LYS A 35 -49.19 1.48 -25.42
C LYS A 35 -48.66 0.10 -25.87
N ASN A 36 -49.54 -0.90 -26.04
CA ASN A 36 -49.26 -2.34 -25.87
C ASN A 36 -49.13 -3.20 -27.14
N GLU A 37 -48.49 -4.37 -26.94
CA GLU A 37 -48.63 -5.76 -27.48
C GLU A 37 -49.66 -6.07 -28.60
N PRO A 38 -49.40 -7.09 -29.47
CA PRO A 38 -49.88 -8.45 -29.15
C PRO A 38 -49.07 -9.68 -29.69
N GLU A 39 -49.24 -10.81 -28.98
CA GLU A 39 -49.47 -12.21 -29.46
C GLU A 39 -48.53 -13.09 -30.35
N VAL A 40 -48.43 -14.36 -29.90
CA VAL A 40 -48.51 -15.66 -30.64
C VAL A 40 -47.27 -16.36 -31.24
N ASN A 41 -47.14 -17.63 -30.82
CA ASN A 41 -46.19 -18.68 -31.22
C ASN A 41 -46.40 -19.26 -32.64
N LYS A 42 -45.37 -19.94 -33.17
CA LYS A 42 -45.40 -21.16 -34.04
C LYS A 42 -43.94 -21.64 -34.26
N LEU A 43 -43.50 -22.91 -34.19
CA LEU A 43 -44.03 -24.24 -33.77
C LEU A 43 -42.83 -25.06 -33.18
N LYS A 44 -43.01 -25.86 -32.11
CA LYS A 44 -42.99 -27.36 -32.03
C LYS A 44 -41.73 -28.07 -32.58
N GLU A 45 -41.26 -29.23 -32.07
CA GLU A 45 -41.85 -30.35 -31.32
C GLU A 45 -40.90 -30.78 -30.15
N ALA A 46 -41.21 -31.45 -29.03
CA ALA A 46 -42.35 -32.10 -28.38
C ALA A 46 -42.02 -33.56 -27.97
N GLN A 47 -41.75 -33.83 -26.67
CA GLN A 47 -42.17 -35.04 -25.92
C GLN A 47 -41.68 -35.05 -24.44
N LYS A 48 -42.30 -35.90 -23.59
CA LYS A 48 -41.98 -36.21 -22.17
C LYS A 48 -42.20 -37.72 -21.91
N PRO A 49 -41.52 -38.34 -20.93
CA PRO A 49 -42.23 -38.87 -19.73
C PRO A 49 -41.59 -38.42 -18.38
N ALA A 50 -42.36 -38.13 -17.32
CA ALA A 50 -42.75 -39.03 -16.21
C ALA A 50 -41.58 -39.39 -15.24
N THR A 51 -41.34 -38.67 -14.12
CA THR A 51 -41.96 -38.76 -12.76
C THR A 51 -41.67 -40.04 -11.96
N GLU A 52 -40.90 -39.93 -10.86
CA GLU A 52 -41.31 -40.40 -9.51
C GLU A 52 -40.37 -39.96 -8.36
N LYS A 53 -40.97 -39.80 -7.15
CA LYS A 53 -40.46 -39.98 -5.77
C LYS A 53 -39.11 -39.38 -5.31
N THR A 54 -39.25 -38.39 -4.41
CA THR A 54 -38.70 -38.36 -3.03
C THR A 54 -37.29 -38.91 -2.73
N GLU A 55 -36.36 -38.01 -2.34
CA GLU A 55 -35.52 -38.19 -1.14
C GLU A 55 -34.74 -36.89 -0.80
N GLU A 56 -34.95 -36.35 0.41
CA GLU A 56 -34.09 -35.29 0.93
C GLU A 56 -32.81 -35.89 1.52
N LYS A 57 -31.64 -35.46 1.03
CA LYS A 57 -30.33 -35.79 1.64
C LYS A 57 -29.59 -34.49 2.01
N PRO A 58 -29.02 -34.40 3.23
CA PRO A 58 -28.81 -33.11 3.87
C PRO A 58 -27.64 -32.33 3.29
N LYS A 59 -27.77 -30.99 3.29
CA LYS A 59 -26.61 -30.10 3.21
C LYS A 59 -25.77 -30.30 4.46
N VAL A 60 -24.72 -31.11 4.36
CA VAL A 60 -23.72 -31.27 5.43
C VAL A 60 -23.00 -29.93 5.60
N GLU A 61 -23.44 -29.14 6.58
CA GLU A 61 -22.69 -27.98 7.05
C GLU A 61 -21.33 -28.46 7.57
N VAL A 62 -20.29 -28.29 6.75
CA VAL A 62 -18.90 -28.51 7.18
C VAL A 62 -18.52 -27.40 8.15
N LYS A 63 -18.97 -27.54 9.40
CA LYS A 63 -18.57 -26.73 10.56
C LYS A 63 -17.07 -26.91 10.74
N LYS A 64 -16.31 -26.03 10.09
CA LYS A 64 -14.85 -25.92 10.23
C LYS A 64 -14.56 -25.73 11.72
N LYS A 65 -14.09 -26.79 12.38
CA LYS A 65 -13.66 -26.76 13.78
C LYS A 65 -12.58 -25.69 13.89
N GLU A 66 -12.91 -24.56 14.51
CA GLU A 66 -11.95 -23.49 14.72
C GLU A 66 -10.88 -23.95 15.71
N MET A 67 -9.78 -24.46 15.19
CA MET A 67 -8.60 -24.79 16.00
C MET A 67 -8.18 -23.54 16.77
N PRO A 68 -7.92 -23.62 18.09
CA PRO A 68 -7.63 -22.45 18.90
C PRO A 68 -6.38 -21.74 18.38
N LYS A 69 -6.57 -20.54 17.81
CA LYS A 69 -5.47 -19.72 17.28
C LYS A 69 -4.55 -19.31 18.43
N VAL A 70 -3.40 -19.96 18.53
CA VAL A 70 -2.35 -19.66 19.51
C VAL A 70 -1.89 -18.21 19.30
N LYS A 71 -2.34 -17.30 20.18
CA LYS A 71 -2.10 -15.85 20.06
C LYS A 71 -0.60 -15.54 19.99
N ARG A 72 -0.16 -15.01 18.86
CA ARG A 72 1.26 -14.74 18.58
C ARG A 72 1.71 -13.46 19.29
N ILE A 73 2.54 -13.61 20.32
CA ILE A 73 3.07 -12.48 21.13
C ILE A 73 4.05 -11.59 20.32
N ILE A 74 4.55 -12.07 19.18
CA ILE A 74 5.56 -11.39 18.36
C ILE A 74 5.23 -11.56 16.88
N ALA A 75 5.07 -10.45 16.16
CA ALA A 75 5.02 -10.44 14.71
C ALA A 75 6.42 -10.19 14.13
N ARG A 76 6.79 -10.93 13.07
CA ARG A 76 8.10 -10.83 12.40
C ARG A 76 7.94 -10.76 10.89
N VAL A 77 8.81 -9.99 10.23
CA VAL A 77 9.03 -10.01 8.78
C VAL A 77 10.53 -10.05 8.53
N ASN A 78 10.97 -11.05 7.78
CA ASN A 78 12.35 -11.19 7.32
C ASN A 78 12.33 -11.20 5.79
N ALA A 79 13.03 -10.25 5.17
CA ALA A 79 13.12 -10.14 3.73
C ALA A 79 14.59 -10.18 3.28
N ARG A 80 14.91 -11.12 2.38
CA ARG A 80 16.26 -11.39 1.90
C ARG A 80 16.50 -10.73 0.54
N ASP A 81 17.77 -10.51 0.23
CA ASP A 81 18.31 -9.97 -1.03
C ASP A 81 17.52 -8.85 -1.73
N ILE A 82 16.97 -7.89 -0.99
CA ILE A 82 16.25 -6.76 -1.60
C ILE A 82 17.26 -5.86 -2.33
N PRO A 83 17.03 -5.46 -3.60
CA PRO A 83 17.98 -4.69 -4.41
C PRO A 83 18.00 -3.18 -4.08
N ILE A 84 18.25 -2.85 -2.81
CA ILE A 84 18.34 -1.50 -2.23
C ILE A 84 19.70 -1.28 -1.52
N SER A 85 19.88 -0.15 -0.84
CA SER A 85 21.19 0.26 -0.26
C SER A 85 21.16 0.21 1.26
N THR A 86 22.06 -0.55 1.90
CA THR A 86 22.11 -0.72 3.37
C THR A 86 22.13 0.59 4.15
N LYS A 87 23.08 1.51 3.87
CA LYS A 87 23.17 2.82 4.57
C LYS A 87 21.81 3.53 4.62
N LYS A 88 21.17 3.71 3.45
CA LYS A 88 19.84 4.35 3.33
C LYS A 88 18.70 3.55 3.98
N SER A 89 18.83 2.23 4.07
CA SER A 89 17.85 1.35 4.72
C SER A 89 17.99 1.39 6.24
N SER A 90 19.21 1.59 6.76
CA SER A 90 19.49 1.79 8.18
C SER A 90 18.93 3.12 8.69
N ASP A 91 19.03 4.21 7.90
CA ASP A 91 18.35 5.47 8.21
C ASP A 91 16.81 5.27 8.33
N VAL A 92 16.20 4.51 7.41
CA VAL A 92 14.75 4.18 7.48
C VAL A 92 14.44 3.30 8.69
N CYS A 93 15.21 2.25 8.98
CA CYS A 93 15.05 1.42 10.18
C CYS A 93 15.10 2.28 11.47
N ARG A 94 16.04 3.22 11.55
CA ARG A 94 16.15 4.16 12.69
C ARG A 94 14.95 5.11 12.78
N PHE A 95 14.34 5.48 11.65
CA PHE A 95 13.15 6.34 11.61
C PHE A 95 11.85 5.62 12.01
N ILE A 96 11.70 4.32 11.71
CA ILE A 96 10.48 3.55 12.04
C ILE A 96 10.50 2.87 13.42
N LYS A 97 11.69 2.66 14.01
CA LYS A 97 11.83 2.01 15.32
C LYS A 97 11.09 2.81 16.40
N GLY A 98 10.31 2.12 17.24
CA GLY A 98 9.50 2.71 18.31
C GLY A 98 8.14 3.24 17.89
N LYS A 99 7.75 3.15 16.61
CA LYS A 99 6.45 3.61 16.12
C LYS A 99 5.44 2.46 15.99
N LYS A 100 4.14 2.78 16.06
CA LYS A 100 3.06 1.85 15.69
C LYS A 100 3.12 1.59 14.17
N ILE A 101 2.75 0.39 13.73
CA ILE A 101 2.85 0.01 12.29
C ILE A 101 2.06 0.99 11.40
N LYS A 102 0.84 1.38 11.80
CA LYS A 102 -0.03 2.31 11.05
C LYS A 102 0.63 3.68 10.84
N THR A 103 1.22 4.28 11.88
CA THR A 103 1.86 5.60 11.77
C THR A 103 3.18 5.53 10.99
N ALA A 104 3.95 4.45 11.14
CA ALA A 104 5.16 4.25 10.34
C ALA A 104 4.87 4.14 8.83
N VAL A 105 3.75 3.53 8.42
CA VAL A 105 3.32 3.51 7.01
C VAL A 105 2.95 4.92 6.52
N HIS A 106 2.12 5.65 7.27
CA HIS A 106 1.69 7.00 6.90
C HIS A 106 2.88 7.96 6.69
N GLU A 107 3.82 8.01 7.64
CA GLU A 107 4.99 8.89 7.51
C GLU A 107 5.92 8.48 6.36
N LEU A 108 5.98 7.20 5.99
CA LEU A 108 6.72 6.76 4.80
C LEU A 108 6.01 7.15 3.51
N GLU A 109 4.68 7.20 3.51
CA GLU A 109 3.88 7.70 2.39
C GLU A 109 3.97 9.24 2.26
N GLU A 110 4.06 9.99 3.37
CA GLU A 110 4.47 11.42 3.38
C GLU A 110 5.86 11.64 2.76
N ILE A 111 6.84 10.82 3.14
CA ILE A 111 8.21 10.87 2.59
C ILE A 111 8.20 10.51 1.09
N LEU A 112 7.36 9.57 0.67
CA LEU A 112 7.24 9.19 -0.74
C LEU A 112 6.62 10.32 -1.58
N ALA A 113 5.65 11.04 -1.01
CA ALA A 113 5.01 12.23 -1.58
C ALA A 113 5.81 13.53 -1.40
N PHE A 114 7.09 13.45 -1.01
CA PHE A 114 8.01 14.58 -0.77
C PHE A 114 7.56 15.60 0.30
N LYS A 115 6.45 15.38 1.01
CA LYS A 115 5.91 16.30 2.03
C LYS A 115 6.84 16.45 3.24
N ARG A 116 7.59 15.39 3.56
CA ARG A 116 8.43 15.31 4.77
C ARG A 116 9.77 14.64 4.48
N PRO A 117 10.93 15.27 4.76
CA PRO A 117 12.23 14.66 4.52
C PRO A 117 12.54 13.55 5.53
N LEU A 118 13.14 12.45 5.07
CA LEU A 118 13.73 11.44 5.96
C LEU A 118 15.05 12.01 6.54
N PRO A 119 15.24 12.05 7.87
CA PRO A 119 16.53 12.38 8.47
C PRO A 119 17.55 11.27 8.18
N MET A 120 18.74 11.63 7.70
CA MET A 120 19.75 10.66 7.23
C MET A 120 21.18 11.06 7.64
N ARG A 121 22.03 10.09 7.99
CA ARG A 121 23.41 10.36 8.50
C ARG A 121 24.48 10.43 7.40
N GLY A 122 25.38 11.42 7.50
CA GLY A 122 26.54 11.66 6.63
C GLY A 122 26.40 12.93 5.77
N GLU A 123 27.30 13.13 4.79
CA GLU A 123 27.24 14.28 3.86
C GLU A 123 25.96 14.26 3.00
N ILE A 124 24.93 14.93 3.47
CA ILE A 124 23.62 15.05 2.84
C ILE A 124 23.16 16.49 3.03
N PRO A 125 22.75 17.20 1.96
CA PRO A 125 22.32 18.60 2.07
C PRO A 125 21.26 18.83 3.13
N HIS A 126 21.34 20.00 3.78
CA HIS A 126 20.38 20.45 4.77
C HIS A 126 18.96 20.56 4.19
N ARG A 127 17.95 20.46 5.04
CA ARG A 127 16.53 20.51 4.66
C ARG A 127 15.72 21.35 5.63
N LYS A 128 14.80 22.17 5.08
CA LYS A 128 13.89 23.02 5.87
C LYS A 128 13.08 22.18 6.86
N GLY A 129 13.09 22.56 8.13
CA GLY A 129 12.38 21.90 9.23
C GLY A 129 13.28 21.58 10.42
N LYS A 130 12.76 20.80 11.38
CA LYS A 130 13.48 20.39 12.61
C LYS A 130 14.53 19.28 12.38
N ILE A 131 15.20 19.25 11.23
CA ILE A 131 16.26 18.27 10.93
C ILE A 131 17.50 18.95 10.36
N MET A 132 18.68 18.51 10.77
CA MET A 132 19.93 19.01 10.20
C MET A 132 20.07 18.57 8.73
N SER A 133 20.02 17.27 8.43
CA SER A 133 20.25 16.72 7.08
C SER A 133 19.23 15.66 6.71
N GLY A 134 18.83 15.61 5.42
CA GLY A 134 17.80 14.67 4.98
C GLY A 134 17.61 14.55 3.47
N ARG A 135 17.01 13.44 3.04
CA ARG A 135 16.77 13.12 1.62
C ARG A 135 15.53 12.24 1.45
N TYR A 136 15.15 11.97 0.20
CA TYR A 136 13.96 11.19 -0.16
C TYR A 136 14.37 9.89 -0.88
N PRO A 137 14.66 8.78 -0.16
CA PRO A 137 15.23 7.58 -0.77
C PRO A 137 14.14 6.68 -1.39
N GLN A 138 13.36 7.20 -2.33
CA GLN A 138 12.16 6.58 -2.95
C GLN A 138 12.19 5.04 -3.07
N LYS A 139 13.21 4.45 -3.72
CA LYS A 139 13.30 2.99 -3.91
C LYS A 139 13.34 2.21 -2.59
N VAL A 140 13.96 2.77 -1.55
CA VAL A 140 13.98 2.19 -0.20
C VAL A 140 12.59 2.30 0.42
N ILE A 141 12.01 3.50 0.42
CA ILE A 141 10.69 3.81 0.99
C ILE A 141 9.60 2.89 0.42
N LYS A 142 9.53 2.74 -0.91
CA LYS A 142 8.57 1.84 -1.58
C LYS A 142 8.67 0.39 -1.09
N ASN A 143 9.89 -0.13 -0.86
CA ASN A 143 10.07 -1.49 -0.33
C ASN A 143 9.66 -1.58 1.15
N PHE A 144 10.01 -0.60 1.98
CA PHE A 144 9.62 -0.59 3.40
C PHE A 144 8.11 -0.51 3.62
N ILE A 145 7.37 0.23 2.78
CA ILE A 145 5.90 0.27 2.83
C ILE A 145 5.30 -1.12 2.60
N VAL A 146 5.81 -1.89 1.63
CA VAL A 146 5.38 -3.27 1.38
C VAL A 146 5.71 -4.18 2.58
N LEU A 147 6.93 -4.08 3.12
CA LEU A 147 7.34 -4.88 4.29
C LEU A 147 6.51 -4.55 5.55
N LEU A 148 6.12 -3.29 5.75
CA LEU A 148 5.27 -2.89 6.88
C LEU A 148 3.81 -3.29 6.70
N LYS A 149 3.28 -3.30 5.47
CA LYS A 149 1.95 -3.86 5.18
C LYS A 149 1.93 -5.37 5.41
N SER A 150 3.00 -6.09 5.04
CA SER A 150 3.21 -7.50 5.44
C SER A 150 3.36 -7.68 6.96
N LEU A 151 4.08 -6.80 7.66
CA LEU A 151 4.21 -6.86 9.12
C LEU A 151 2.87 -6.62 9.83
N GLY A 152 2.03 -5.73 9.30
CA GLY A 152 0.67 -5.51 9.77
C GLY A 152 -0.22 -6.75 9.60
N ALA A 153 -0.17 -7.41 8.44
CA ALA A 153 -0.87 -8.68 8.21
C ALA A 153 -0.38 -9.80 9.17
N ASN A 154 0.92 -9.83 9.47
CA ASN A 154 1.49 -10.75 10.47
C ASN A 154 1.20 -10.35 11.93
N ALA A 155 0.58 -9.18 12.17
CA ALA A 155 0.35 -8.60 13.50
C ALA A 155 -1.14 -8.46 13.86
N VAL A 156 -2.04 -9.13 13.13
CA VAL A 156 -3.49 -9.12 13.39
C VAL A 156 -3.84 -9.69 14.78
N ASP A 157 -3.02 -10.59 15.32
CA ASP A 157 -3.18 -11.18 16.66
C ASP A 157 -2.70 -10.28 17.82
N LEU A 158 -2.18 -9.07 17.53
CA LEU A 158 -1.62 -8.12 18.51
C LEU A 158 -2.50 -6.86 18.63
N ASP A 159 -2.85 -6.46 19.87
CA ASP A 159 -3.70 -5.29 20.13
C ASP A 159 -3.02 -3.98 19.70
N ASP A 160 -1.76 -3.81 20.10
CA ASP A 160 -1.01 -2.55 20.01
C ASP A 160 0.43 -2.81 19.49
N PRO A 161 0.59 -3.21 18.21
CA PRO A 161 1.88 -3.59 17.67
C PRO A 161 2.79 -2.38 17.41
N VAL A 162 3.86 -2.28 18.21
CA VAL A 162 4.95 -1.31 18.09
C VAL A 162 6.18 -1.98 17.48
N ILE A 163 6.87 -1.30 16.55
CA ILE A 163 8.07 -1.79 15.89
C ILE A 163 9.27 -1.71 16.85
N THR A 164 9.55 -2.81 17.54
CA THR A 164 10.59 -2.88 18.58
C THR A 164 12.00 -3.05 18.02
N GLU A 165 12.14 -3.81 16.92
CA GLU A 165 13.42 -4.10 16.27
C GLU A 165 13.26 -3.88 14.77
N ALA A 166 14.21 -3.14 14.19
CA ALA A 166 14.28 -2.87 12.76
C ALA A 166 15.75 -2.78 12.37
N PHE A 167 16.24 -3.71 11.55
CA PHE A 167 17.65 -3.83 11.18
C PHE A 167 17.79 -4.09 9.67
N ALA A 168 18.86 -3.55 9.07
CA ALA A 168 19.13 -3.64 7.63
C ALA A 168 20.59 -4.05 7.38
N ASN A 169 20.81 -5.35 7.21
CA ASN A 169 22.13 -5.95 7.03
C ASN A 169 22.50 -6.05 5.54
N THR A 170 23.80 -6.16 5.24
CA THR A 170 24.28 -6.37 3.86
C THR A 170 24.00 -7.80 3.45
N GLY A 171 23.33 -8.00 2.30
CA GLY A 171 23.11 -9.33 1.71
C GLY A 171 24.23 -9.71 0.73
N SER A 172 24.09 -10.85 0.06
CA SER A 172 25.07 -11.27 -0.96
C SER A 172 25.10 -10.25 -2.12
N ARG A 173 26.27 -9.69 -2.45
CA ARG A 173 26.40 -8.59 -3.42
C ARG A 173 27.05 -9.07 -4.73
N PRO A 174 26.28 -9.65 -5.68
CA PRO A 174 26.84 -10.14 -6.93
C PRO A 174 27.47 -9.00 -7.74
N TYR A 175 28.54 -9.34 -8.45
CA TYR A 175 29.20 -8.44 -9.38
C TYR A 175 28.33 -8.14 -10.62
N GLY A 176 28.60 -7.01 -11.26
CA GLY A 176 28.18 -6.70 -12.62
C GLY A 176 29.18 -7.20 -13.66
N ARG A 177 28.93 -6.85 -14.92
CA ARG A 177 29.81 -7.15 -16.07
C ARG A 177 31.25 -6.72 -15.75
N PHE A 178 32.22 -7.60 -16.03
CA PHE A 178 33.65 -7.40 -15.78
C PHE A 178 34.05 -7.02 -14.34
N GLY A 179 33.25 -7.38 -13.32
CA GLY A 179 33.61 -7.16 -11.91
C GLY A 179 33.54 -5.70 -11.41
N ARG A 180 33.57 -4.70 -12.31
CA ARG A 180 33.73 -3.25 -12.02
C ARG A 180 32.67 -2.62 -11.10
N THR A 181 31.60 -3.34 -10.72
CA THR A 181 30.56 -2.84 -9.81
C THR A 181 29.91 -3.99 -9.04
N ARG A 182 29.94 -3.95 -7.70
CA ARG A 182 29.13 -4.85 -6.85
C ARG A 182 27.70 -4.32 -6.71
N LYS A 183 26.69 -5.06 -7.22
CA LYS A 183 25.26 -4.72 -7.05
C LYS A 183 24.92 -4.59 -5.56
N LYS A 184 23.90 -3.81 -5.22
CA LYS A 184 23.47 -3.62 -3.82
C LYS A 184 22.31 -4.56 -3.50
N ARG A 185 22.45 -5.29 -2.39
CA ARG A 185 21.49 -6.26 -1.84
C ARG A 185 21.46 -6.10 -0.32
N THR A 186 20.29 -6.19 0.29
CA THR A 186 20.11 -6.04 1.74
C THR A 186 19.20 -7.12 2.29
N HIS A 187 19.47 -7.55 3.52
CA HIS A 187 18.53 -8.31 4.34
C HIS A 187 17.87 -7.34 5.33
N ILE A 188 16.55 -7.38 5.46
CA ILE A 188 15.80 -6.57 6.41
C ILE A 188 15.05 -7.49 7.38
N THR A 189 15.18 -7.20 8.66
CA THR A 189 14.42 -7.83 9.75
C THR A 189 13.62 -6.77 10.47
N LEU A 190 12.30 -6.96 10.54
CA LEU A 190 11.36 -6.16 11.32
C LEU A 190 10.67 -7.05 12.35
N VAL A 191 10.56 -6.57 13.59
CA VAL A 191 9.85 -7.25 14.69
C VAL A 191 8.93 -6.26 15.39
N ALA A 192 7.66 -6.63 15.51
CA ALA A 192 6.68 -5.92 16.33
C ALA A 192 6.25 -6.75 17.54
N ARG A 193 5.96 -6.05 18.64
CA ARG A 193 5.45 -6.60 19.91
C ARG A 193 4.39 -5.66 20.48
N ASP A 194 3.57 -6.16 21.40
CA ASP A 194 2.59 -5.34 22.11
C ASP A 194 3.28 -4.27 22.98
N ALA A 195 2.83 -3.02 22.89
CA ALA A 195 3.31 -1.93 23.73
C ALA A 195 3.25 -2.29 25.24
N LYS A 196 2.10 -2.79 25.71
CA LYS A 196 1.81 -3.19 27.11
C LYS A 196 2.79 -4.24 27.68
N LYS A 197 3.58 -4.92 26.83
CA LYS A 197 4.60 -5.93 27.22
C LYS A 197 6.04 -5.39 27.12
N GLN A 198 6.24 -4.18 26.60
CA GLN A 198 7.52 -3.46 26.65
C GLN A 198 7.75 -2.87 28.04
N ASP A 199 6.80 -2.08 28.54
CA ASP A 199 6.98 -1.23 29.73
C ASP A 199 7.30 -2.06 30.98
N LYS A 200 6.61 -3.20 31.16
CA LYS A 200 6.84 -4.17 32.23
C LYS A 200 8.26 -4.76 32.25
N LYS A 201 9.02 -4.70 31.14
CA LYS A 201 10.43 -5.14 31.09
C LYS A 201 11.44 -4.01 31.31
N ILE A 202 11.02 -2.75 31.20
CA ILE A 202 11.88 -1.59 31.41
C ILE A 202 11.86 -1.18 32.88
N GLY A 203 10.68 -1.20 33.52
CA GLY A 203 10.54 -0.90 34.96
C GLY A 203 11.20 -1.91 35.91
N GLY A 204 11.67 -3.06 35.40
CA GLY A 204 12.40 -4.09 36.16
C GLY A 204 13.92 -3.91 36.22
N LYS A 205 14.45 -2.74 35.82
CA LYS A 205 15.85 -2.36 36.02
C LYS A 205 15.96 -1.00 36.70
N LYS A 206 16.05 -1.05 38.03
CA LYS A 206 16.80 -0.08 38.83
C LYS A 206 18.11 -0.75 39.25
#